data_AF-A0A7L7MDN9-F1
#
_entry.id   AF-A0A7L7MDN9-F1
#
_cell.length_a   1.000
_cell.length_b   1.000
_cell.length_c   1.000
_cell.angle_alpha   90.00
_cell.angle_beta   90.00
_cell.angle_gamma   90.00
#
_symmetry.space_group_name_H-M   'P 1'
#
loop_
_entity.id
_entity.type
_entity.pdbx_description
1 polymer ?
#
loop_
_entity_poly.entity_id
_entity_poly.type
_entity_poly.pdbx_seq_one_letter_code
_entity_poly.pdbx_strand_id
1 'polypeptide(L)'
;MREAADRAGGTDRAGGAGGAGGAAGADGAGDRDVTGGGPGNGSGGGGGPGGGAEVRRGRPRDASVERTVVEAVLRLIEEGVSVDGLSIERIARTAGVGKATIYRRWSGRDPLLLDVMRSLDDPPPPPAGHSVRDDLVALLEFIRRRGLAKRGSAVMRTAAAQFQSRPDLWDQYHEVMVRNRREALQRILRRGTETGEVRSDLDLDLLTDLFAGPMLSRTMLHRWTPLEEGLSERIVDTVLEGVRPRE
;
A
#
# COMPACT_ATOMS: atom_id res chain seq x y z
N MET A 1 47.85 -29.78 25.36
CA MET A 1 47.58 -31.21 25.61
C MET A 1 46.07 -31.38 25.48
N ARG A 2 45.45 -31.89 24.42
CA ARG A 2 45.74 -32.67 23.20
C ARG A 2 44.53 -32.39 22.26
N GLU A 3 44.72 -32.07 20.97
CA GLU A 3 44.48 -32.96 19.80
C GLU A 3 43.06 -33.55 19.70
N ALA A 4 42.37 -33.70 18.55
CA ALA A 4 42.54 -33.38 17.13
C ALA A 4 41.31 -33.97 16.37
N ALA A 5 41.27 -33.74 15.04
CA ALA A 5 40.44 -34.36 13.97
C ALA A 5 39.11 -33.64 13.67
N ASP A 6 38.88 -32.96 12.54
CA ASP A 6 39.42 -32.99 11.16
C ASP A 6 38.97 -34.19 10.28
N ARG A 7 38.06 -33.89 9.33
CA ARG A 7 37.84 -34.45 7.97
C ARG A 7 36.46 -33.99 7.46
N ALA A 8 36.36 -33.08 6.49
CA ALA A 8 36.65 -33.19 5.04
C ALA A 8 35.59 -33.97 4.24
N GLY A 9 35.01 -33.31 3.23
CA GLY A 9 34.09 -33.91 2.27
C GLY A 9 33.53 -32.88 1.27
N GLY A 10 34.39 -32.34 0.41
CA GLY A 10 33.97 -31.61 -0.78
C GLY A 10 33.83 -32.57 -1.98
N THR A 11 32.86 -32.31 -2.84
CA THR A 11 32.88 -32.73 -4.25
C THR A 11 32.33 -31.60 -5.11
N ASP A 12 33.20 -31.15 -5.99
CA ASP A 12 33.03 -30.21 -7.09
C ASP A 12 32.64 -31.00 -8.36
N ARG A 13 31.75 -30.46 -9.20
CA ARG A 13 31.98 -30.24 -10.65
C ARG A 13 30.70 -29.96 -11.47
N ALA A 14 30.88 -28.93 -12.31
CA ALA A 14 30.47 -28.77 -13.71
C ALA A 14 28.96 -28.76 -14.03
N GLY A 15 28.43 -27.91 -14.91
CA GLY A 15 29.02 -27.10 -15.96
C GLY A 15 27.97 -27.05 -17.10
N GLY A 16 27.73 -25.88 -17.69
CA GLY A 16 26.74 -25.75 -18.77
C GLY A 16 26.59 -24.31 -19.24
N ALA A 17 27.42 -23.92 -20.20
CA ALA A 17 27.37 -22.66 -20.92
C ALA A 17 26.42 -22.74 -22.14
N GLY A 18 25.93 -21.58 -22.58
CA GLY A 18 25.72 -21.30 -24.01
C GLY A 18 24.27 -21.06 -24.44
N GLY A 19 24.02 -19.89 -25.03
CA GLY A 19 22.80 -19.63 -25.79
C GLY A 19 22.50 -18.15 -26.05
N ALA A 20 23.29 -17.51 -26.90
CA ALA A 20 22.99 -16.19 -27.50
C ALA A 20 22.22 -16.35 -28.82
N GLY A 21 21.33 -15.39 -29.11
CA GLY A 21 20.66 -15.17 -30.41
C GLY A 21 19.38 -14.35 -30.18
N GLY A 22 19.11 -13.17 -30.76
CA GLY A 22 19.70 -12.49 -31.91
C GLY A 22 18.79 -12.58 -33.15
N ALA A 23 17.76 -11.72 -33.25
CA ALA A 23 17.09 -11.26 -34.47
C ALA A 23 16.06 -10.17 -34.06
N ALA A 24 16.15 -8.88 -34.40
CA ALA A 24 16.23 -8.20 -35.71
C ALA A 24 14.91 -8.22 -36.51
N GLY A 25 14.28 -7.05 -36.59
CA GLY A 25 13.78 -6.45 -37.83
C GLY A 25 12.38 -6.83 -38.32
N ALA A 26 11.46 -5.86 -38.27
CA ALA A 26 10.51 -5.60 -39.36
C ALA A 26 10.00 -4.15 -39.27
N ASP A 27 10.72 -3.24 -39.93
CA ASP A 27 10.19 -2.00 -40.49
C ASP A 27 9.23 -2.30 -41.66
N GLY A 28 8.25 -1.44 -41.87
CA GLY A 28 7.35 -1.43 -43.02
C GLY A 28 6.12 -0.56 -42.72
N ALA A 29 6.22 0.76 -42.78
CA ALA A 29 6.06 1.56 -44.00
C ALA A 29 4.75 1.25 -44.74
N GLY A 30 3.81 2.20 -44.67
CA GLY A 30 2.51 2.12 -45.32
C GLY A 30 1.80 3.47 -45.31
N ASP A 31 2.53 4.50 -45.75
CA ASP A 31 2.00 5.77 -46.25
C ASP A 31 1.00 5.52 -47.39
N ARG A 32 -0.23 6.03 -47.25
CA ARG A 32 -1.05 6.53 -48.37
C ARG A 32 -1.96 7.64 -47.87
N ASP A 33 -1.48 8.84 -48.15
CA ASP A 33 -2.26 10.00 -48.54
C ASP A 33 -3.38 9.66 -49.56
N VAL A 34 -4.43 10.50 -49.59
CA VAL A 34 -5.14 11.01 -50.79
C VAL A 34 -6.54 11.53 -50.37
N THR A 35 -6.55 12.84 -50.09
CA THR A 35 -7.45 13.90 -50.59
C THR A 35 -8.97 13.68 -50.70
N GLY A 36 -9.74 14.68 -50.23
CA GLY A 36 -10.99 15.05 -50.89
C GLY A 36 -11.95 15.98 -50.15
N GLY A 37 -11.81 17.30 -50.37
CA GLY A 37 -12.92 18.24 -50.64
C GLY A 37 -13.91 18.62 -49.52
N GLY A 38 -13.89 19.90 -49.12
CA GLY A 38 -14.97 20.57 -48.35
C GLY A 38 -16.19 20.95 -49.21
N PRO A 39 -16.89 22.06 -48.89
CA PRO A 39 -17.80 22.23 -47.75
C PRO A 39 -19.24 22.58 -48.22
N GLY A 40 -20.24 22.47 -47.33
CA GLY A 40 -21.62 22.88 -47.65
C GLY A 40 -22.51 23.05 -46.42
N ASN A 41 -22.91 24.31 -46.18
CA ASN A 41 -23.84 24.77 -45.16
C ASN A 41 -25.30 24.48 -45.59
N GLY A 42 -26.20 24.19 -44.64
CA GLY A 42 -27.62 23.96 -44.96
C GLY A 42 -28.47 23.57 -43.75
N SER A 43 -29.01 24.58 -43.09
CA SER A 43 -30.09 24.53 -42.10
C SER A 43 -31.41 23.98 -42.66
N GLY A 44 -32.12 23.15 -41.88
CA GLY A 44 -33.52 22.76 -42.14
C GLY A 44 -34.03 21.73 -41.11
N GLY A 45 -35.09 22.08 -40.38
CA GLY A 45 -35.62 21.32 -39.24
C GLY A 45 -36.57 20.17 -39.60
N GLY A 46 -37.03 19.46 -38.55
CA GLY A 46 -38.12 18.48 -38.62
C GLY A 46 -37.93 17.33 -37.61
N GLY A 47 -38.82 17.24 -36.62
CA GLY A 47 -38.78 16.23 -35.56
C GLY A 47 -39.32 14.84 -35.96
N GLY A 48 -38.91 13.83 -35.19
CA GLY A 48 -39.46 12.47 -35.20
C GLY A 48 -38.51 11.47 -34.51
N PRO A 49 -39.00 10.57 -33.63
CA PRO A 49 -38.19 9.97 -32.55
C PRO A 49 -37.44 8.71 -33.01
N GLY A 50 -36.14 8.63 -32.70
CA GLY A 50 -35.30 7.46 -32.93
C GLY A 50 -34.54 7.10 -31.67
N GLY A 51 -34.82 5.91 -31.13
CA GLY A 51 -34.32 5.42 -29.85
C GLY A 51 -32.81 5.51 -29.71
N GLY A 52 -32.36 6.43 -28.85
CA GLY A 52 -31.03 6.38 -28.28
C GLY A 52 -30.96 5.14 -27.39
N ALA A 53 -30.16 4.16 -27.81
CA ALA A 53 -29.71 3.09 -26.94
C ALA A 53 -29.03 3.73 -25.73
N GLU A 54 -29.77 3.83 -24.63
CA GLU A 54 -29.21 4.13 -23.33
C GLU A 54 -28.12 3.10 -23.07
N VAL A 55 -26.86 3.55 -23.17
CA VAL A 55 -25.73 2.86 -22.57
C VAL A 55 -26.13 2.71 -21.11
N ARG A 56 -26.58 1.51 -20.74
CA ARG A 56 -26.87 1.10 -19.37
C ARG A 56 -25.60 1.32 -18.57
N ARG A 57 -25.47 2.53 -18.03
CA ARG A 57 -24.47 2.92 -17.04
C ARG A 57 -24.72 1.97 -15.88
N GLY A 58 -23.86 0.95 -15.76
CA GLY A 58 -24.06 -0.15 -14.84
C GLY A 58 -24.46 0.37 -13.47
N ARG A 59 -25.53 -0.19 -12.91
CA ARG A 59 -26.07 0.12 -11.59
C ARG A 59 -24.91 0.34 -10.60
N PRO A 60 -24.93 1.40 -9.77
CA PRO A 60 -23.85 1.69 -8.83
C PRO A 60 -23.43 0.43 -8.08
N ARG A 61 -22.12 0.19 -8.03
CA ARG A 61 -21.49 -0.93 -7.31
C ARG A 61 -22.17 -1.08 -5.95
N ASP A 62 -22.69 -2.27 -5.65
CA ASP A 62 -23.45 -2.47 -4.42
C ASP A 62 -22.50 -2.48 -3.22
N ALA A 63 -22.29 -1.31 -2.60
CA ALA A 63 -21.40 -1.11 -1.45
C ALA A 63 -21.89 -1.86 -0.19
N SER A 64 -23.11 -2.40 -0.21
CA SER A 64 -23.63 -3.26 0.87
C SER A 64 -22.87 -4.60 0.93
N VAL A 65 -22.74 -5.27 -0.21
CA VAL A 65 -22.08 -6.58 -0.33
C VAL A 65 -20.61 -6.51 0.05
N GLU A 66 -19.93 -5.40 -0.28
CA GLU A 66 -18.52 -5.21 0.08
C GLU A 66 -18.34 -5.19 1.59
N ARG A 67 -19.13 -4.36 2.26
CA ARG A 67 -19.14 -4.25 3.72
C ARG A 67 -19.47 -5.59 4.36
N THR A 68 -20.50 -6.29 3.89
CA THR A 68 -20.87 -7.61 4.44
C THR A 68 -19.74 -8.64 4.31
N VAL A 69 -19.03 -8.67 3.18
CA VAL A 69 -17.90 -9.59 2.98
C VAL A 69 -16.71 -9.20 3.88
N VAL A 70 -16.40 -7.91 3.98
CA VAL A 70 -15.35 -7.40 4.87
C VAL A 70 -15.66 -7.75 6.33
N GLU A 71 -16.87 -7.45 6.80
CA GLU A 71 -17.34 -7.78 8.16
C GLU A 71 -17.29 -9.29 8.44
N ALA A 72 -17.59 -10.13 7.45
CA ALA A 72 -17.47 -11.57 7.59
C ALA A 72 -16.02 -12.03 7.78
N VAL A 73 -15.07 -11.42 7.06
CA VAL A 73 -13.64 -11.71 7.25
C VAL A 73 -13.18 -11.28 8.64
N LEU A 74 -13.53 -10.07 9.08
CA LEU A 74 -13.17 -9.56 10.41
C LEU A 74 -13.68 -10.49 11.51
N ARG A 75 -14.96 -10.87 11.44
CA ARG A 75 -15.59 -11.80 12.40
C ARG A 75 -14.90 -13.16 12.46
N LEU A 76 -14.58 -13.76 11.30
CA LEU A 76 -13.88 -15.06 11.27
C LEU A 76 -12.53 -14.99 11.98
N ILE A 77 -11.80 -13.88 11.81
CA ILE A 77 -10.51 -13.71 12.47
C ILE A 77 -10.68 -13.44 13.97
N GLU A 78 -11.70 -12.68 14.37
CA GLU A 78 -12.07 -12.49 15.78
C GLU A 78 -12.44 -13.81 16.46
N GLU A 79 -13.09 -14.72 15.74
CA GLU A 79 -13.38 -16.10 16.17
C GLU A 79 -12.13 -17.01 16.20
N GLY A 80 -10.94 -16.48 15.85
CA GLY A 80 -9.66 -17.20 15.93
C GLY A 80 -9.29 -17.98 14.67
N VAL A 81 -10.01 -17.80 13.55
CA VAL A 81 -9.62 -18.42 12.27
C VAL A 81 -8.34 -17.76 11.78
N SER A 82 -7.30 -18.58 11.58
CA SER A 82 -6.04 -18.11 11.00
C SER A 82 -6.25 -17.65 9.56
N VAL A 83 -5.39 -16.74 9.09
CA VAL A 83 -5.44 -16.27 7.69
C VAL A 83 -5.33 -17.42 6.68
N ASP A 84 -4.57 -18.46 6.99
CA ASP A 84 -4.48 -19.66 6.16
C ASP A 84 -5.77 -20.48 6.15
N GLY A 85 -6.52 -20.47 7.25
CA GLY A 85 -7.84 -21.09 7.37
C GLY A 85 -8.99 -20.28 6.75
N LEU A 86 -8.72 -19.06 6.28
CA LEU A 86 -9.70 -18.26 5.52
C LEU A 86 -9.75 -18.78 4.08
N SER A 87 -10.90 -19.35 3.70
CA SER A 87 -11.22 -19.69 2.32
C SER A 87 -12.37 -18.84 1.81
N ILE A 88 -12.42 -18.62 0.49
CA ILE A 88 -13.54 -17.90 -0.16
C ILE A 88 -14.87 -18.60 0.15
N GLU A 89 -14.89 -19.93 0.20
CA GLU A 89 -16.04 -20.74 0.63
C GLU A 89 -16.52 -20.35 2.04
N ARG A 90 -15.60 -20.28 3.00
CA ARG A 90 -15.94 -19.98 4.39
C ARG A 90 -16.43 -18.54 4.52
N ILE A 91 -15.74 -17.61 3.87
CA ILE A 91 -16.12 -16.19 3.85
C ILE A 91 -17.51 -16.01 3.22
N ALA A 92 -17.76 -16.65 2.07
CA ALA A 92 -19.06 -16.61 1.39
C ALA A 92 -20.21 -17.10 2.29
N ARG A 93 -20.00 -18.23 3.00
CA ARG A 93 -20.97 -18.75 3.97
C ARG A 93 -21.21 -17.78 5.12
N THR A 94 -20.15 -17.23 5.72
CA THR A 94 -20.28 -16.28 6.84
C THR A 94 -20.94 -14.96 6.41
N ALA A 95 -20.67 -14.50 5.20
CA ALA A 95 -21.25 -13.29 4.62
C ALA A 95 -22.68 -13.50 4.09
N GLY A 96 -23.16 -14.74 3.97
CA GLY A 96 -24.47 -15.04 3.36
C GLY A 96 -24.54 -14.72 1.87
N VAL A 97 -23.40 -14.75 1.15
CA VAL A 97 -23.33 -14.45 -0.29
C VAL A 97 -22.81 -15.64 -1.08
N GLY A 98 -23.13 -15.71 -2.37
CA GLY A 98 -22.57 -16.73 -3.27
C GLY A 98 -21.09 -16.48 -3.60
N LYS A 99 -20.30 -17.54 -3.83
CA LYS A 99 -18.87 -17.42 -4.20
C LYS A 99 -18.65 -16.56 -5.45
N ALA A 100 -19.52 -16.70 -6.45
CA ALA A 100 -19.46 -15.91 -7.68
C ALA A 100 -19.60 -14.40 -7.41
N THR A 101 -20.31 -14.00 -6.36
CA THR A 101 -20.42 -12.60 -5.93
C THR A 101 -19.07 -12.07 -5.41
N ILE A 102 -18.31 -12.89 -4.69
CA ILE A 102 -16.97 -12.55 -4.21
C ILE A 102 -15.98 -12.53 -5.38
N TYR A 103 -15.93 -13.59 -6.20
CA TYR A 103 -14.99 -13.69 -7.33
C TYR A 103 -15.15 -12.60 -8.38
N ARG A 104 -16.36 -12.05 -8.54
CA ARG A 104 -16.61 -10.90 -9.43
C ARG A 104 -15.88 -9.62 -8.98
N ARG A 105 -15.56 -9.50 -7.69
CA ARG A 105 -14.94 -8.32 -7.08
C ARG A 105 -13.47 -8.53 -6.74
N TRP A 106 -13.14 -9.70 -6.22
CA TRP A 106 -11.79 -10.08 -5.84
C TRP A 106 -11.38 -11.32 -6.61
N SER A 107 -10.22 -11.26 -7.27
CA SER A 107 -9.66 -12.39 -8.01
C SER A 107 -9.22 -13.55 -7.09
N GLY A 108 -9.22 -13.33 -5.77
CA GLY A 108 -8.92 -14.36 -4.78
C GLY A 108 -8.95 -13.83 -3.36
N ARG A 109 -8.46 -14.65 -2.43
CA ARG A 109 -8.40 -14.33 -0.99
C ARG A 109 -7.50 -13.13 -0.71
N ASP A 110 -6.35 -13.06 -1.35
CA ASP A 110 -5.32 -12.11 -0.96
C ASP A 110 -5.69 -10.65 -1.32
N PRO A 111 -6.24 -10.35 -2.53
CA PRO A 111 -6.83 -9.04 -2.81
C PRO A 111 -7.98 -8.67 -1.86
N LEU A 112 -8.79 -9.65 -1.43
CA LEU A 112 -9.83 -9.40 -0.43
C LEU A 112 -9.24 -9.02 0.94
N LEU A 113 -8.17 -9.68 1.38
CA LEU A 113 -7.50 -9.33 2.64
C LEU A 113 -6.86 -7.92 2.59
N LEU A 114 -6.33 -7.52 1.43
CA LEU A 114 -5.83 -6.15 1.21
C LEU A 114 -6.96 -5.13 1.35
N ASP A 115 -8.12 -5.37 0.74
CA ASP A 115 -9.28 -4.48 0.87
C ASP A 115 -9.86 -4.45 2.28
N VAL A 116 -9.88 -5.59 2.99
CA VAL A 116 -10.26 -5.63 4.41
C VAL A 116 -9.34 -4.73 5.23
N MET A 117 -8.02 -4.85 5.07
CA MET A 117 -7.09 -3.94 5.74
C MET A 117 -7.28 -2.48 5.34
N ARG A 118 -7.60 -2.22 4.06
CA ARG A 118 -7.86 -0.88 3.55
C ARG A 118 -9.08 -0.27 4.22
N SER A 119 -10.14 -1.06 4.40
CA SER A 119 -11.34 -0.61 5.10
C SER A 119 -11.08 -0.27 6.57
N LEU A 120 -10.00 -0.85 7.14
CA LEU A 120 -9.50 -0.52 8.46
C LEU A 120 -8.41 0.56 8.43
N ASP A 121 -8.00 1.11 7.27
CA ASP A 121 -6.99 2.17 7.14
C ASP A 121 -7.64 3.52 6.90
N ASP A 122 -7.54 4.40 7.89
CA ASP A 122 -7.95 5.78 7.75
C ASP A 122 -6.87 6.56 6.99
N PRO A 123 -7.23 7.56 6.17
CA PRO A 123 -6.24 8.47 5.63
C PRO A 123 -5.61 9.31 6.76
N PRO A 124 -4.32 9.67 6.66
CA PRO A 124 -3.72 10.59 7.61
C PRO A 124 -4.44 11.94 7.56
N PRO A 125 -4.56 12.65 8.71
CA PRO A 125 -5.14 13.99 8.71
C PRO A 125 -4.31 14.94 7.82
N PRO A 126 -4.95 15.91 7.14
CA PRO A 126 -4.20 16.93 6.42
C PRO A 126 -3.39 17.78 7.43
N PRO A 127 -2.16 18.18 7.08
CA PRO A 127 -1.38 19.08 7.92
C PRO A 127 -2.07 20.44 8.06
N ALA A 128 -1.94 21.08 9.22
CA ALA A 128 -2.51 22.40 9.48
C ALA A 128 -1.74 23.50 8.72
N GLY A 129 -0.44 23.30 8.49
CA GLY A 129 0.36 24.20 7.67
C GLY A 129 1.14 25.27 8.42
N HIS A 130 0.96 25.39 9.74
CA HIS A 130 1.48 26.51 10.52
C HIS A 130 2.89 26.28 11.08
N SER A 131 3.24 25.03 11.35
CA SER A 131 4.48 24.61 12.01
C SER A 131 4.85 23.23 11.49
N VAL A 132 6.08 23.07 10.97
CA VAL A 132 6.58 21.76 10.53
C VAL A 132 6.61 20.78 11.69
N ARG A 133 7.07 21.24 12.85
CA ARG A 133 7.13 20.42 14.07
C ARG A 133 5.75 19.86 14.41
N ASP A 134 4.74 20.73 14.52
CA ASP A 134 3.42 20.31 14.99
C ASP A 134 2.70 19.41 13.98
N ASP A 135 2.91 19.64 12.69
CA ASP A 135 2.39 18.77 11.63
C ASP A 135 3.06 17.39 11.64
N LEU A 136 4.38 17.33 11.87
CA LEU A 136 5.10 16.06 12.05
C LEU A 136 4.59 15.32 13.28
N VAL A 137 4.39 16.01 14.41
CA VAL A 137 3.84 15.41 15.64
C VAL A 137 2.44 14.86 15.39
N ALA A 138 1.56 15.62 14.76
CA ALA A 138 0.19 15.17 14.46
C ALA A 138 0.18 13.93 13.56
N LEU A 139 1.06 13.89 12.55
CA LEU A 139 1.18 12.73 11.66
C LEU A 139 1.79 11.51 12.38
N LEU A 140 2.82 11.70 13.20
CA LEU A 140 3.39 10.60 14.00
C LEU A 140 2.41 10.08 15.04
N GLU A 141 1.60 10.95 15.62
CA GLU A 141 0.54 10.58 16.56
C GLU A 141 -0.55 9.75 15.89
N PHE A 142 -0.92 10.13 14.66
CA PHE A 142 -1.75 9.28 13.82
C PHE A 142 -1.11 7.90 13.63
N ILE A 143 0.17 7.82 13.25
CA ILE A 143 0.89 6.55 13.09
C ILE A 143 0.95 5.76 14.41
N ARG A 144 1.11 6.41 15.56
CA ARG A 144 1.14 5.77 16.88
C ARG A 144 -0.18 5.08 17.20
N ARG A 145 -1.32 5.77 17.03
CA ARG A 145 -2.66 5.21 17.25
C ARG A 145 -2.94 4.03 16.33
N ARG A 146 -2.49 4.12 15.07
CA ARG A 146 -2.51 3.00 14.11
C ARG A 146 -1.68 1.82 14.61
N GLY A 147 -0.48 2.09 15.13
CA GLY A 147 0.39 1.07 15.73
C GLY A 147 -0.28 0.36 16.92
N LEU A 148 -0.97 1.11 17.78
CA LEU A 148 -1.76 0.55 18.88
C LEU A 148 -2.92 -0.32 18.39
N ALA A 149 -3.70 0.17 17.42
CA ALA A 149 -4.77 -0.60 16.79
C ALA A 149 -4.24 -1.90 16.16
N LYS A 150 -3.10 -1.83 15.47
CA LYS A 150 -2.41 -3.01 14.89
C LYS A 150 -1.95 -3.99 15.97
N ARG A 151 -1.40 -3.50 17.09
CA ARG A 151 -1.01 -4.36 18.22
C ARG A 151 -2.21 -5.03 18.89
N GLY A 152 -3.35 -4.34 18.99
CA GLY A 152 -4.60 -4.90 19.53
C GLY A 152 -5.30 -5.88 18.58
N SER A 153 -5.23 -5.67 17.27
CA SER A 153 -5.99 -6.43 16.28
C SER A 153 -5.29 -7.71 15.83
N ALA A 154 -5.91 -8.86 16.10
CA ALA A 154 -5.45 -10.16 15.59
C ALA A 154 -5.43 -10.20 14.06
N VAL A 155 -6.39 -9.53 13.40
CA VAL A 155 -6.46 -9.34 11.95
C VAL A 155 -5.21 -8.67 11.43
N MET A 156 -4.88 -7.49 11.94
CA MET A 156 -3.75 -6.72 11.41
C MET A 156 -2.40 -7.40 11.70
N ARG A 157 -2.24 -8.07 12.85
CA ARG A 157 -1.02 -8.83 13.16
C ARG A 157 -0.83 -10.00 12.20
N THR A 158 -1.87 -10.81 12.01
CA THR A 158 -1.79 -12.03 11.20
C THR A 158 -1.65 -11.70 9.73
N ALA A 159 -2.39 -10.71 9.24
CA ALA A 159 -2.31 -10.24 7.86
C ALA A 159 -0.89 -9.71 7.55
N ALA A 160 -0.33 -8.87 8.42
CA ALA A 160 1.02 -8.33 8.23
C ALA A 160 2.10 -9.42 8.15
N ALA A 161 2.02 -10.45 9.00
CA ALA A 161 2.97 -11.57 8.95
C ALA A 161 2.87 -12.37 7.64
N GLN A 162 1.67 -12.54 7.11
CA GLN A 162 1.42 -13.28 5.87
C GLN A 162 1.83 -12.52 4.61
N PHE A 163 1.76 -11.18 4.60
CA PHE A 163 2.25 -10.41 3.46
C PHE A 163 3.77 -10.41 3.38
N GLN A 164 4.47 -10.40 4.51
CA GLN A 164 5.94 -10.46 4.53
C GLN A 164 6.49 -11.73 3.88
N SER A 165 5.75 -12.84 3.87
CA SER A 165 6.16 -14.08 3.21
C SER A 165 5.79 -14.15 1.72
N ARG A 166 5.11 -13.13 1.16
CA ARG A 166 4.62 -13.09 -0.22
C ARG A 166 4.93 -11.73 -0.87
N PRO A 167 6.00 -11.62 -1.68
CA PRO A 167 6.47 -10.35 -2.24
C PRO A 167 5.38 -9.52 -2.93
N ASP A 168 4.57 -10.11 -3.80
CA ASP A 168 3.53 -9.39 -4.54
C ASP A 168 2.47 -8.74 -3.64
N LEU A 169 2.16 -9.36 -2.49
CA LEU A 169 1.21 -8.80 -1.53
C LEU A 169 1.85 -7.78 -0.62
N TRP A 170 3.13 -7.95 -0.34
CA TRP A 170 3.92 -6.97 0.39
C TRP A 170 3.98 -5.65 -0.37
N ASP A 171 4.24 -5.70 -1.68
CA ASP A 171 4.27 -4.53 -2.55
C ASP A 171 2.90 -3.84 -2.60
N GLN A 172 1.82 -4.60 -2.77
CA GLN A 172 0.47 -4.06 -2.75
C GLN A 172 0.10 -3.45 -1.38
N TYR A 173 0.51 -4.07 -0.28
CA TYR A 173 0.35 -3.52 1.06
C TYR A 173 1.09 -2.19 1.21
N HIS A 174 2.33 -2.11 0.72
CA HIS A 174 3.11 -0.88 0.72
C HIS A 174 2.44 0.23 -0.09
N GLU A 175 2.00 -0.08 -1.31
CA GLU A 175 1.35 0.85 -2.23
C GLU A 175 0.04 1.43 -1.67
N VAL A 176 -0.75 0.61 -0.97
CA VAL A 176 -2.07 1.03 -0.48
C VAL A 176 -1.97 1.68 0.90
N MET A 177 -1.16 1.13 1.80
CA MET A 177 -1.15 1.54 3.21
C MET A 177 0.01 2.49 3.50
N VAL A 178 1.23 2.13 3.09
CA VAL A 178 2.46 2.81 3.54
C VAL A 178 2.69 4.09 2.75
N ARG A 179 2.44 4.07 1.44
CA ARG A 179 2.70 5.20 0.54
C ARG A 179 2.02 6.49 0.98
N ASN A 180 0.72 6.45 1.30
CA ASN A 180 -0.03 7.65 1.68
C ASN A 180 0.58 8.39 2.89
N ARG A 181 1.07 7.63 3.87
CA ARG A 181 1.74 8.19 5.05
C ARG A 181 3.13 8.73 4.72
N ARG A 182 3.90 8.01 3.90
CA ARG A 182 5.22 8.44 3.42
C ARG A 182 5.10 9.76 2.66
N GLU A 183 4.15 9.85 1.74
CA GLU A 183 3.88 11.07 0.97
C GLU A 183 3.42 12.22 1.85
N ALA A 184 2.57 11.96 2.85
CA ALA A 184 2.15 13.00 3.80
C ALA A 184 3.35 13.58 4.57
N LEU A 185 4.26 12.71 5.01
CA LEU A 185 5.46 13.14 5.73
C LEU A 185 6.42 13.92 4.81
N GLN A 186 6.66 13.43 3.58
CA GLN A 186 7.46 14.13 2.59
C GLN A 186 6.87 15.51 2.21
N ARG A 187 5.54 15.66 2.14
CA ARG A 187 4.91 16.97 1.89
C ARG A 187 5.22 17.97 3.00
N ILE A 188 5.14 17.53 4.26
CA ILE A 188 5.48 18.39 5.43
C ILE A 188 6.95 18.79 5.39
N LEU A 189 7.86 17.84 5.12
CA LEU A 189 9.30 18.12 5.06
C LEU A 189 9.70 19.02 3.89
N ARG A 190 9.08 18.83 2.72
CA ARG A 190 9.30 19.69 1.55
C ARG A 190 8.88 21.13 1.84
N ARG A 191 7.70 21.32 2.44
CA ARG A 191 7.26 22.64 2.91
C ARG A 191 8.26 23.22 3.90
N GLY A 192 8.73 22.43 4.86
CA GLY A 192 9.74 22.89 5.83
C GLY A 192 11.04 23.33 5.18
N THR A 193 11.42 22.70 4.07
CA THR A 193 12.58 23.13 3.28
C THR A 193 12.33 24.46 2.58
N GLU A 194 11.12 24.67 2.05
CA GLU A 194 10.69 25.91 1.39
C GLU A 194 10.57 27.08 2.39
N THR A 195 10.14 26.82 3.64
CA THR A 195 10.00 27.83 4.70
C THR A 195 11.28 28.07 5.51
N GLY A 196 12.32 27.25 5.30
CA GLY A 196 13.58 27.33 6.04
C GLY A 196 13.54 26.74 7.45
N GLU A 197 12.44 26.08 7.84
CA GLU A 197 12.32 25.33 9.10
C GLU A 197 13.13 24.02 9.07
N VAL A 198 13.40 23.48 7.88
CA VAL A 198 14.23 22.29 7.64
C VAL A 198 15.35 22.65 6.67
N ARG A 199 16.58 22.24 6.98
CA ARG A 199 17.74 22.45 6.10
C ARG A 199 17.59 21.70 4.77
N SER A 200 17.98 22.36 3.68
CA SER A 200 17.71 21.92 2.30
C SER A 200 18.71 20.91 1.73
N ASP A 201 19.79 20.62 2.46
CA ASP A 201 20.85 19.70 2.05
C ASP A 201 20.66 18.27 2.59
N LEU A 202 19.52 17.99 3.21
CA LEU A 202 19.16 16.65 3.70
C LEU A 202 18.31 15.90 2.69
N ASP A 203 18.55 14.58 2.62
CA ASP A 203 17.69 13.66 1.88
C ASP A 203 16.33 13.52 2.61
N LEU A 204 15.25 13.91 1.91
CA LEU A 204 13.89 13.83 2.45
C LEU A 204 13.42 12.39 2.64
N ASP A 205 13.92 11.44 1.86
CA ASP A 205 13.60 10.03 2.05
C ASP A 205 14.22 9.48 3.33
N LEU A 206 15.50 9.80 3.56
CA LEU A 206 16.17 9.46 4.81
C LEU A 206 15.49 10.11 6.01
N LEU A 207 15.15 11.41 5.93
CA LEU A 207 14.39 12.08 6.99
C LEU A 207 13.06 11.39 7.25
N THR A 208 12.37 10.97 6.19
CA THR A 208 11.11 10.26 6.32
C THR A 208 11.26 8.97 7.10
N ASP A 209 12.31 8.21 6.81
CA ASP A 209 12.64 6.98 7.53
C ASP A 209 13.07 7.25 8.98
N LEU A 210 13.77 8.35 9.26
CA LEU A 210 14.16 8.75 10.63
C LEU A 210 12.96 9.13 11.49
N PHE A 211 11.96 9.84 10.95
CA PHE A 211 10.74 10.19 11.69
C PHE A 211 9.80 8.99 11.88
N ALA A 212 9.53 8.22 10.83
CA ALA A 212 8.57 7.11 10.90
C ALA A 212 9.17 5.82 11.48
N GLY A 213 10.47 5.61 11.29
CA GLY A 213 11.19 4.38 11.61
C GLY A 213 11.06 3.93 13.06
N PRO A 214 11.29 4.80 14.07
CA PRO A 214 11.16 4.42 15.47
C PRO A 214 9.74 3.93 15.81
N MET A 215 8.71 4.57 15.26
CA MET A 215 7.30 4.21 15.48
C MET A 215 6.96 2.85 14.84
N LEU A 216 7.40 2.64 13.60
CA LEU A 216 7.21 1.38 12.88
C LEU A 216 8.00 0.23 13.53
N SER A 217 9.24 0.50 13.93
CA SER A 217 10.12 -0.46 14.59
C SER A 217 9.51 -0.92 15.91
N ARG A 218 9.03 0.00 16.76
CA ARG A 218 8.30 -0.40 17.97
C ARG A 218 7.07 -1.21 17.61
N THR A 219 6.26 -0.76 16.65
CA THR A 219 5.02 -1.46 16.28
C THR A 219 5.26 -2.89 15.80
N MET A 220 6.27 -3.13 14.97
CA MET A 220 6.48 -4.42 14.29
C MET A 220 7.55 -5.30 14.93
N LEU A 221 8.67 -4.72 15.37
CA LEU A 221 9.86 -5.45 15.82
C LEU A 221 9.96 -5.48 17.34
N HIS A 222 9.72 -4.35 18.01
CA HIS A 222 9.88 -4.21 19.46
C HIS A 222 8.53 -4.11 20.17
N ARG A 223 7.67 -5.12 20.00
CA ARG A 223 6.33 -5.13 20.59
C ARG A 223 6.31 -5.01 22.13
N TRP A 224 7.42 -5.36 22.78
CA TRP A 224 7.64 -5.22 24.22
C TRP A 224 7.89 -3.77 24.65
N THR A 225 8.32 -2.91 23.74
CA THR A 225 8.49 -1.48 24.01
C THR A 225 7.14 -0.77 23.82
N PRO A 226 6.68 0.06 24.77
CA PRO A 226 5.41 0.75 24.65
C PRO A 226 5.38 1.75 23.47
N LEU A 227 4.15 2.09 23.07
CA LEU A 227 3.82 3.22 22.20
C LEU A 227 3.16 4.30 23.08
N GLU A 228 3.91 4.75 24.07
CA GLU A 228 3.46 5.69 25.10
C GLU A 228 3.05 7.04 24.52
N GLU A 229 2.19 7.76 25.27
CA GLU A 229 1.87 9.16 24.98
C GLU A 229 3.15 10.01 25.03
N GLY A 230 3.23 11.07 24.22
CA GLY A 230 4.44 11.91 24.15
C GLY A 230 5.59 11.28 23.35
N LEU A 231 5.43 10.07 22.78
CA LEU A 231 6.46 9.46 21.94
C LEU A 231 6.64 10.20 20.62
N SER A 232 5.55 10.69 20.03
CA SER A 232 5.54 11.41 18.75
C SER A 232 6.39 12.68 18.85
N GLU A 233 6.16 13.48 19.89
CA GLU A 233 6.88 14.70 20.23
C GLU A 233 8.36 14.41 20.43
N ARG A 234 8.70 13.43 21.28
CA ARG A 234 10.11 13.08 21.54
C ARG A 234 10.86 12.65 20.28
N ILE A 235 10.22 11.89 19.39
CA ILE A 235 10.85 11.50 18.11
C ILE A 235 11.08 12.76 17.28
N VAL A 236 10.06 13.60 17.11
CA VAL A 236 10.17 14.82 16.30
C VAL A 236 11.28 15.73 16.83
N ASP A 237 11.23 16.03 18.13
CA ASP A 237 12.20 16.91 18.79
C ASP A 237 13.61 16.36 18.68
N THR A 238 13.81 15.06 18.95
CA THR A 238 15.15 14.45 18.85
C THR A 238 15.72 14.54 17.44
N VAL A 239 14.90 14.35 16.41
CA VAL A 239 15.36 14.42 15.01
C VAL A 239 15.62 15.86 14.58
N LEU A 240 14.76 16.82 14.96
CA LEU A 240 14.92 18.24 14.62
C LEU A 240 16.10 18.88 15.36
N GLU A 241 16.32 18.53 16.62
CA GLU A 241 17.41 19.06 17.44
C GLU A 241 18.75 18.36 17.18
N GLY A 242 18.70 17.12 16.70
CA GLY A 242 19.86 16.27 16.51
C GLY A 242 20.39 15.68 17.82
N VAL A 243 21.26 14.67 17.70
CA VAL A 243 21.78 13.89 18.85
C VAL A 243 23.14 14.35 19.35
N ARG A 244 23.72 15.39 18.76
CA ARG A 244 24.99 15.96 19.24
C ARG A 244 24.74 16.82 20.48
N PRO A 245 25.66 16.84 21.45
CA PRO A 245 25.58 17.78 22.56
C PRO A 245 25.46 19.21 22.05
N ARG A 246 24.60 20.01 22.68
CA ARG A 246 24.60 21.46 22.51
C ARG A 246 25.82 22.00 23.24
N GLU A 247 26.65 22.77 22.55
CA GLU A 247 27.80 23.48 23.13
C GLU A 247 27.36 24.51 24.17
#